data_AF-A0A7C2H7P0-F1
#
_entry.id   AF-A0A7C2H7P0-F1
#
_cell.length_a   1.000
_cell.length_b   1.000
_cell.length_c   1.000
_cell.angle_alpha   90.00
_cell.angle_beta   90.00
_cell.angle_gamma   90.00
#
_symmetry.space_group_name_H-M   'P 1'
#
loop_
_entity.id
_entity.type
_entity.pdbx_description
1 polymer ?
#
loop_
_entity_poly.entity_id
_entity_poly.type
_entity_poly.pdbx_seq_one_letter_code
_entity_poly.pdbx_strand_id
1 'polypeptide(L)'
;MTEKEDTATIALLEFLNAVEAGIASARQIIKEAKVGWDPEQIKWEDAQGTSGPYQRSEDFDNPEFKAMLKDLQAHNGKLTKEGWFYWTFQNGTTVGRKKRNQTPSTKTQ
;
A
#
# COMPACT_ATOMS: atom_id res chain seq x y z
N MET A 1 -19.26 -44.22 -26.66
CA MET A 1 -18.67 -43.01 -26.06
C MET A 1 -19.26 -41.86 -26.81
N THR A 2 -20.08 -41.12 -26.10
CA THR A 2 -21.36 -40.63 -26.57
C THR A 2 -21.28 -39.11 -26.60
N GLU A 3 -21.62 -38.43 -27.70
CA GLU A 3 -21.45 -36.97 -27.93
C GLU A 3 -21.80 -36.04 -26.74
N LYS A 4 -22.68 -36.48 -25.84
CA LYS A 4 -23.02 -35.78 -24.59
C LYS A 4 -21.89 -35.78 -23.54
N GLU A 5 -21.12 -36.85 -23.45
CA GLU A 5 -19.91 -36.92 -22.60
C GLU A 5 -18.83 -35.97 -23.10
N ASP A 6 -18.67 -35.85 -24.42
CA ASP A 6 -17.76 -34.88 -25.04
C ASP A 6 -18.23 -33.44 -24.79
N THR A 7 -19.53 -33.17 -24.91
CA THR A 7 -20.12 -31.85 -24.64
C THR A 7 -19.93 -31.44 -23.17
N ALA A 8 -20.20 -32.36 -22.24
CA ALA A 8 -20.02 -32.10 -20.81
C ALA A 8 -18.54 -31.85 -20.46
N THR A 9 -17.63 -32.58 -21.09
CA THR A 9 -16.18 -32.43 -20.89
C THR A 9 -15.69 -31.08 -21.43
N ILE A 10 -16.15 -30.66 -22.61
CA ILE A 10 -15.83 -29.36 -23.20
C ILE A 10 -16.36 -28.22 -22.31
N ALA A 11 -17.62 -28.28 -21.90
CA ALA A 11 -18.22 -27.27 -21.04
C ALA A 11 -17.50 -27.16 -19.68
N LEU A 12 -17.09 -28.30 -19.11
CA LEU A 12 -16.29 -28.32 -17.87
C LEU A 12 -14.91 -27.70 -18.09
N LEU A 13 -14.24 -28.00 -19.20
CA LEU A 13 -12.93 -27.42 -19.53
C LEU A 13 -13.02 -25.90 -19.70
N GLU A 14 -14.03 -25.40 -20.41
CA GLU A 14 -14.25 -23.96 -20.58
C GLU A 14 -14.53 -23.26 -19.25
N PHE A 15 -15.34 -23.87 -18.39
CA PHE A 15 -15.58 -23.36 -17.04
C PHE A 15 -14.29 -23.27 -16.21
N LEU A 16 -13.49 -24.34 -16.20
CA LEU A 16 -12.23 -24.36 -15.45
C LEU A 16 -11.26 -23.28 -15.95
N ASN A 17 -11.12 -23.12 -17.27
CA ASN A 17 -10.29 -22.07 -17.87
C ASN A 17 -10.77 -20.65 -17.46
N ALA A 18 -12.08 -20.42 -17.44
CA ALA A 18 -12.64 -19.14 -17.01
C ALA A 18 -12.39 -18.86 -15.53
N VAL A 19 -12.50 -19.89 -14.67
CA VAL A 19 -12.18 -19.77 -13.23
C VAL A 19 -10.70 -19.47 -13.02
N GLU A 20 -9.80 -20.14 -13.73
CA GLU A 20 -8.36 -19.85 -13.66
C GLU A 20 -8.03 -18.42 -14.08
N ALA A 21 -8.64 -17.94 -15.17
CA ALA A 21 -8.49 -16.55 -15.61
C ALA A 21 -9.00 -15.56 -14.54
N GLY A 22 -10.15 -15.86 -13.91
CA GLY A 22 -10.70 -15.08 -12.80
C GLY A 22 -9.77 -15.04 -11.59
N ILE A 23 -9.20 -16.18 -11.19
CA ILE A 23 -8.24 -16.27 -10.08
C ILE A 23 -6.98 -15.48 -10.40
N ALA A 24 -6.46 -15.56 -11.62
CA ALA A 24 -5.28 -14.80 -12.04
C ALA A 24 -5.53 -13.28 -11.96
N SER A 25 -6.68 -12.82 -12.44
CA SER A 25 -7.09 -11.41 -12.34
C SER A 25 -7.25 -10.97 -10.89
N ALA A 26 -7.93 -11.75 -10.05
CA ALA A 26 -8.09 -11.45 -8.63
C ALA A 26 -6.75 -11.39 -7.89
N ARG A 27 -5.80 -12.30 -8.19
CA ARG A 27 -4.44 -12.25 -7.62
C ARG A 27 -3.71 -10.98 -8.02
N GLN A 28 -3.85 -10.53 -9.27
CA GLN A 28 -3.25 -9.30 -9.75
C GLN A 28 -3.83 -8.08 -9.02
N ILE A 29 -5.17 -8.01 -8.89
CA ILE A 29 -5.85 -6.96 -8.12
C ILE A 29 -5.42 -7.00 -6.66
N ILE A 30 -5.35 -8.17 -6.01
CA ILE A 30 -4.90 -8.30 -4.62
C ILE A 30 -3.42 -7.94 -4.47
N LYS A 31 -2.57 -8.22 -5.47
CA LYS A 31 -1.17 -7.81 -5.48
C LYS A 31 -1.04 -6.28 -5.57
N GLU A 32 -1.87 -5.65 -6.39
CA GLU A 32 -1.97 -4.18 -6.49
C GLU A 32 -2.64 -3.56 -5.25
N ALA A 33 -3.56 -4.28 -4.62
CA ALA A 33 -4.29 -3.90 -3.42
C ALA A 33 -3.64 -4.40 -2.12
N LYS A 34 -2.45 -5.01 -2.15
CA LYS A 34 -1.55 -5.07 -1.00
C LYS A 34 -1.06 -3.64 -0.77
N VAL A 35 -1.97 -2.83 -0.24
CA VAL A 35 -1.78 -1.48 0.29
C VAL A 35 -0.99 -1.66 1.57
N GLY A 36 0.30 -1.87 1.43
CA GLY A 36 1.16 -2.26 2.51
C GLY A 36 2.59 -1.97 2.13
N TRP A 37 2.88 -0.70 1.84
CA TRP A 37 4.27 -0.26 1.84
C TRP A 37 4.85 -0.46 3.24
N ASP A 38 6.05 -1.00 3.28
CA ASP A 38 6.83 -1.25 4.48
C ASP A 38 7.71 -0.02 4.78
N PRO A 39 7.41 0.71 5.87
CA PRO A 39 8.20 1.87 6.26
C PRO A 39 9.65 1.54 6.64
N GLU A 40 9.97 0.29 6.98
CA GLU A 40 11.32 -0.12 7.41
C GLU A 40 12.28 -0.32 6.24
N GLN A 41 11.75 -0.59 5.05
CA GLN A 41 12.52 -0.75 3.80
C GLN A 41 12.94 0.60 3.19
N ILE A 42 12.34 1.69 3.63
CA ILE A 42 12.60 3.04 3.13
C ILE A 42 13.79 3.62 3.88
N LYS A 43 14.72 4.27 3.16
CA LYS A 43 15.84 4.97 3.81
C LYS A 43 15.35 6.26 4.44
N TRP A 44 15.46 6.35 5.76
CA TRP A 44 15.09 7.55 6.53
C TRP A 44 16.34 8.27 7.01
N GLU A 45 16.36 9.58 6.77
CA GLU A 45 17.37 10.50 7.28
C GLU A 45 16.77 11.29 8.45
N ASP A 46 17.45 11.29 9.58
CA ASP A 46 17.07 12.12 10.72
C ASP A 46 17.31 13.60 10.40
N ALA A 47 16.30 14.44 10.65
CA ALA A 47 16.32 15.86 10.40
C ALA A 47 15.72 16.63 11.59
N GLN A 48 16.22 17.85 11.83
CA GLN A 48 15.69 18.72 12.88
C GLN A 48 14.73 19.73 12.25
N GLY A 49 13.49 19.79 12.77
CA GLY A 49 12.47 20.73 12.32
C GLY A 49 12.10 21.73 13.40
N THR A 50 11.28 22.72 13.02
CA THR A 50 10.72 23.71 13.96
C THR A 50 9.86 23.07 15.05
N SER A 51 9.34 21.87 14.81
CA SER A 51 8.50 21.11 15.76
C SER A 51 9.24 19.92 16.41
N GLY A 52 10.57 19.91 16.38
CA GLY A 52 11.41 18.85 16.94
C GLY A 52 12.02 17.91 15.90
N PRO A 53 12.68 16.82 16.33
CA PRO A 53 13.30 15.86 15.44
C PRO A 53 12.24 15.09 14.64
N TYR A 54 12.51 14.90 13.35
CA TYR A 54 11.69 14.11 12.45
C TYR A 54 12.59 13.32 11.50
N GLN A 55 12.00 12.37 10.78
CA GLN A 55 12.70 11.62 9.75
C GLN A 55 12.17 12.02 8.40
N ARG A 56 13.05 12.18 7.41
CA ARG A 56 12.66 12.43 6.01
C ARG A 56 13.25 11.39 5.09
N SER A 57 12.60 11.18 3.96
CA SER A 57 13.08 10.30 2.90
C SER A 57 12.79 10.90 1.54
N GLU A 58 13.72 10.71 0.62
CA GLU A 58 13.69 11.14 -0.79
C GLU A 58 14.08 9.97 -1.71
N ASP A 59 13.84 8.73 -1.26
CA ASP A 59 14.32 7.50 -1.90
C ASP A 59 13.43 7.09 -3.09
N PHE A 60 13.47 7.86 -4.17
CA PHE A 60 12.68 7.63 -5.38
C PHE A 60 12.95 6.31 -6.09
N ASP A 61 14.11 5.71 -5.88
CA ASP A 61 14.46 4.43 -6.50
C ASP A 61 13.76 3.26 -5.80
N ASN A 62 13.29 3.46 -4.56
CA ASN A 62 12.67 2.42 -3.77
C ASN A 62 11.17 2.22 -4.13
N PRO A 63 10.75 1.00 -4.51
CA PRO A 63 9.35 0.72 -4.83
C PRO A 63 8.40 0.99 -3.64
N GLU A 64 8.85 0.78 -2.41
CA GLU A 64 8.06 1.02 -1.19
C GLU A 64 7.82 2.52 -0.98
N PHE A 65 8.81 3.36 -1.29
CA PHE A 65 8.67 4.82 -1.23
C PHE A 65 7.66 5.34 -2.25
N LYS A 66 7.67 4.79 -3.49
CA LYS A 66 6.68 5.15 -4.52
C LYS A 66 5.27 4.77 -4.10
N ALA A 67 5.11 3.57 -3.52
CA ALA A 67 3.82 3.11 -3.01
C ALA A 67 3.32 4.00 -1.86
N MET A 68 4.19 4.35 -0.91
CA MET A 68 3.89 5.30 0.17
C MET A 68 3.51 6.68 -0.37
N LEU A 69 4.22 7.20 -1.38
CA LEU A 69 3.94 8.52 -1.96
C LEU A 69 2.58 8.56 -2.64
N LYS A 70 2.22 7.51 -3.39
CA LYS A 70 0.89 7.37 -4.02
C LYS A 70 -0.22 7.30 -2.97
N ASP A 71 0.01 6.57 -1.89
CA ASP A 71 -0.93 6.45 -0.76
C ASP A 71 -1.10 7.79 -0.05
N LEU A 72 -0.01 8.50 0.24
CA LEU A 72 -0.04 9.87 0.78
C LEU A 72 -0.80 10.83 -0.14
N GLN A 73 -0.54 10.80 -1.45
CA GLN A 73 -1.25 11.63 -2.42
C GLN A 73 -2.77 11.35 -2.44
N ALA A 74 -3.17 10.07 -2.36
CA ALA A 74 -4.58 9.69 -2.23
C ALA A 74 -5.23 10.21 -0.94
N HIS A 75 -4.44 10.38 0.13
CA HIS A 75 -4.85 10.89 1.43
C HIS A 75 -4.57 12.40 1.65
N ASN A 76 -4.52 13.22 0.58
CA ASN A 76 -4.24 14.67 0.65
C ASN A 76 -2.87 15.02 1.27
N GLY A 77 -1.86 14.19 1.04
CA GLY A 77 -0.47 14.41 1.45
C GLY A 77 -0.19 14.15 2.93
N LYS A 78 -1.13 13.56 3.68
CA LYS A 78 -0.96 13.25 5.12
C LYS A 78 -1.62 11.93 5.47
N LEU A 79 -0.89 11.06 6.15
CA LEU A 79 -1.38 9.74 6.54
C LEU A 79 -0.87 9.37 7.93
N THR A 80 -1.69 8.68 8.73
CA THR A 80 -1.25 8.08 9.99
C THR A 80 -1.37 6.57 9.86
N LYS A 81 -0.26 5.86 10.04
CA LYS A 81 -0.19 4.40 9.95
C LYS A 81 0.70 3.88 11.07
N GLU A 82 0.23 2.87 11.80
CA GLU A 82 1.02 2.16 12.83
C GLU A 82 1.67 3.07 13.89
N GLY A 83 0.97 4.14 14.30
CA GLY A 83 1.47 5.09 15.29
C GLY A 83 2.48 6.11 14.77
N TRP A 84 2.79 6.07 13.48
CA TRP A 84 3.61 7.05 12.78
C TRP A 84 2.73 8.01 11.98
N PHE A 85 3.08 9.28 12.02
CA PHE A 85 2.47 10.32 11.21
C PHE A 85 3.40 10.63 10.04
N TYR A 86 2.88 10.47 8.82
CA TYR A 86 3.56 10.70 7.55
C TYR A 86 2.97 11.92 6.86
N TRP A 87 3.80 12.70 6.20
CA TRP A 87 3.36 13.83 5.38
C TRP A 87 4.28 14.05 4.18
N THR A 88 3.74 14.55 3.08
CA THR A 88 4.51 15.02 1.94
C THR A 88 4.89 16.49 2.13
N PHE A 89 6.12 16.85 1.75
CA PHE A 89 6.54 18.25 1.69
C PHE A 89 5.94 18.97 0.47
N GLN A 90 6.01 20.30 0.44
CA GLN A 90 5.46 21.12 -0.66
C GLN A 90 6.13 20.85 -2.01
N ASN A 91 7.35 20.32 -2.02
CA ASN A 91 8.02 19.87 -3.24
C ASN A 91 7.35 18.62 -3.85
N GLY A 92 6.46 17.94 -3.12
CA GLY A 92 5.76 16.73 -3.57
C GLY A 92 6.67 15.50 -3.68
N THR A 93 7.95 15.67 -3.36
CA THR A 93 9.01 14.69 -3.57
C THR A 93 9.55 14.14 -2.26
N THR A 94 9.65 14.96 -1.22
CA THR A 94 10.13 14.51 0.08
C THR A 94 8.96 14.06 0.94
N VAL A 95 9.13 12.95 1.66
CA VAL A 95 8.20 12.49 2.68
C VAL A 95 8.84 12.61 4.05
N GLY A 96 8.12 13.21 4.99
CA GLY A 96 8.47 13.23 6.39
C GLY A 96 7.67 12.18 7.16
N ARG A 97 8.28 11.58 8.17
CA ARG A 97 7.59 10.80 9.20
C ARG A 97 8.02 11.25 10.60
N LYS A 98 7.10 11.13 11.54
CA LYS A 98 7.37 11.32 12.98
C LYS A 98 6.55 10.34 13.78
N LYS A 99 7.12 9.83 14.87
CA LYS A 99 6.38 9.00 15.81
C LYS A 99 5.36 9.90 16.51
N ARG A 100 4.09 9.56 16.42
CA ARG A 100 3.09 10.26 17.22
C ARG A 100 3.27 9.71 18.64
N ASN A 101 3.83 10.50 19.55
CA ASN A 101 3.73 10.17 20.97
C ASN A 101 2.26 9.88 21.22
N GLN A 102 1.97 8.71 21.79
CA GLN A 102 0.64 8.42 22.29
C GLN A 102 0.37 9.43 23.39
N THR A 103 -0.22 10.56 23.05
CA THR A 103 -1.00 11.30 24.03
C THR A 103 -2.09 10.31 24.42
N PRO A 104 -2.12 9.81 25.67
CA PRO A 104 -3.22 8.95 26.09
C PRO A 104 -4.48 9.73 25.75
N SER A 105 -5.37 9.11 24.99
CA SER A 105 -6.69 9.63 24.70
C SER A 105 -7.29 10.09 26.01
N THR A 106 -7.37 11.42 26.19
CA THR A 106 -8.08 12.03 27.30
C THR A 106 -9.49 11.44 27.27
N LYS A 107 -9.80 10.62 28.27
CA LYS A 107 -11.17 10.27 28.60
C LYS A 107 -11.91 11.59 28.82
N THR A 108 -12.72 12.01 27.86
CA THR A 108 -13.68 13.09 28.08
C THR A 108 -14.81 12.50 28.90
N GLN A 109 -15.05 13.23 29.98
CA GLN A 109 -15.95 13.03 31.11
C GLN A 109 -17.43 13.02 30.69
#